data_AF-A0A1R0ZKT7-F1
#
_entry.id   AF-A0A1R0ZKT7-F1
#
_cell.length_a   1.000
_cell.length_b   1.000
_cell.length_c   1.000
_cell.angle_alpha   90.00
_cell.angle_beta   90.00
_cell.angle_gamma   90.00
#
_symmetry.space_group_name_H-M   'P 1'
#
loop_
_entity.id
_entity.type
_entity.pdbx_description
1 polymer ?
#
loop_
_entity_poly.entity_id
_entity_poly.type
_entity_poly.pdbx_seq_one_letter_code
_entity_poly.pdbx_strand_id
1 'polypeptide(L)'
;MKKSPFNVLKFGVVGLTVVGISAGMLPMNGTAFADAVNTTKPAINAPISAVPISTINNTGIQIKEVILTSSTELLNTNIKVPQIVGMLDTKAQEEINSIILSNAQKDLALWEKDATEAAADAKKAGFEYRPYELNIIYDLKENKTDNPSGMISLVVTSQGETGGTGMPRVDTYNVFNTKQAKRIALSDFFGNDFKEKLNAGILAKINEEPENYFIEDFKGIDEEQGFYIENGEVVILFPKYSIAPGAMGTPEFRFSTHITNNPKLDLSTIATFKNANGVSMVSLRDVANRLGYEIKWNQTSRSAELKKGAQWTNVTLGKDSYFFAKMAPVTLGTAPILKNDTIYVPVKMVTDILRVEIKNG
;
A
#
# COMPACT_ATOMS: atom_id res chain seq x y z
N MET A 1 3.33 -11.60 -64.65
CA MET A 1 2.92 -12.70 -63.75
C MET A 1 4.08 -13.66 -63.59
N LYS A 2 4.81 -13.58 -62.46
CA LYS A 2 5.84 -14.54 -62.05
C LYS A 2 5.44 -15.04 -60.67
N LYS A 3 5.14 -16.34 -60.54
CA LYS A 3 4.91 -17.00 -59.26
C LYS A 3 6.27 -17.36 -58.66
N SER A 4 6.54 -16.87 -57.45
CA SER A 4 7.70 -17.26 -56.63
C SER A 4 7.38 -18.56 -55.89
N PRO A 5 8.31 -19.53 -55.78
CA PRO A 5 8.14 -20.71 -54.96
C PRO A 5 8.76 -20.46 -53.57
N PHE A 6 7.95 -20.06 -52.59
CA PHE A 6 8.31 -20.20 -51.19
C PHE A 6 7.71 -21.51 -50.68
N ASN A 7 8.56 -22.53 -50.53
CA ASN A 7 8.23 -23.71 -49.75
C ASN A 7 8.08 -23.27 -48.29
N VAL A 8 6.85 -23.30 -47.81
CA VAL A 8 6.49 -23.08 -46.41
C VAL A 8 7.00 -24.28 -45.62
N LEU A 9 8.14 -24.13 -44.96
CA LEU A 9 8.64 -25.11 -44.00
C LEU A 9 7.71 -25.04 -42.78
N LYS A 10 6.71 -25.93 -42.75
CA LYS A 10 5.86 -26.17 -41.58
C LYS A 10 6.72 -26.80 -40.49
N PHE A 11 7.36 -25.99 -39.66
CA PHE A 11 7.76 -26.45 -38.34
C PHE A 11 6.48 -26.65 -37.53
N GLY A 12 6.08 -27.91 -37.42
CA GLY A 12 5.10 -28.32 -36.43
C GLY A 12 5.67 -27.98 -35.06
N VAL A 13 5.14 -26.90 -34.48
CA VAL A 13 5.22 -26.63 -33.05
C VAL A 13 4.47 -27.77 -32.39
N VAL A 14 5.18 -28.85 -32.04
CA VAL A 14 4.70 -29.79 -31.05
C VAL A 14 4.78 -29.01 -29.74
N GLY A 15 3.68 -28.32 -29.44
CA GLY A 15 3.42 -27.78 -28.13
C GLY A 15 3.45 -28.93 -27.13
N LEU A 16 4.55 -29.04 -26.41
CA LEU A 16 4.48 -29.42 -25.02
C LEU A 16 3.90 -28.21 -24.29
N THR A 17 2.58 -28.12 -24.32
CA THR A 17 1.84 -27.54 -23.21
C THR A 17 2.20 -28.39 -22.00
N VAL A 18 3.33 -28.08 -21.36
CA VAL A 18 3.42 -28.31 -19.94
C VAL A 18 2.40 -27.33 -19.39
N VAL A 19 1.20 -27.86 -19.21
CA VAL A 19 0.26 -27.38 -18.21
C VAL A 19 1.06 -27.46 -16.92
N GLY A 20 1.87 -26.43 -16.67
CA GLY A 20 2.32 -26.08 -15.35
C GLY A 20 1.02 -25.79 -14.66
N ILE A 21 0.48 -26.80 -14.01
CA ILE A 21 -0.66 -26.67 -13.14
C ILE A 21 -0.24 -25.55 -12.21
N SER A 22 -0.82 -24.38 -12.46
CA SER A 22 -0.98 -23.30 -11.50
C SER A 22 -1.67 -23.95 -10.31
N ALA A 23 -0.88 -24.60 -9.47
CA ALA A 23 -1.34 -25.31 -8.30
C ALA A 23 -1.71 -24.23 -7.30
N GLY A 24 -2.97 -23.81 -7.42
CA GLY A 24 -3.66 -22.99 -6.45
C GLY A 24 -3.10 -21.58 -6.31
N MET A 25 -3.74 -20.63 -6.99
CA MET A 25 -4.26 -19.50 -6.24
C MET A 25 -5.17 -20.09 -5.15
N LEU A 26 -4.59 -20.48 -4.02
CA LEU A 26 -5.34 -20.51 -2.78
C LEU A 26 -5.27 -19.06 -2.28
N PRO A 27 -6.35 -18.26 -2.40
CA PRO A 27 -6.50 -17.14 -1.48
C PRO A 27 -6.38 -17.76 -0.09
N MET A 28 -5.32 -17.42 0.66
CA MET A 28 -5.27 -17.78 2.06
C MET A 28 -6.27 -16.87 2.77
N ASN A 29 -7.50 -17.40 2.80
CA ASN A 29 -8.64 -16.96 3.56
C ASN A 29 -8.24 -16.23 4.84
N GLY A 30 -8.75 -15.02 5.00
CA GLY A 30 -8.97 -14.42 6.30
C GLY A 30 -9.73 -15.38 7.22
N THR A 31 -9.06 -15.81 8.29
CA THR A 31 -9.73 -16.16 9.54
C THR A 31 -9.22 -15.20 10.60
N ALA A 32 -10.16 -14.66 11.36
CA ALA A 32 -9.91 -13.80 12.51
C ALA A 32 -8.83 -14.39 13.43
N PHE A 33 -8.04 -13.51 14.05
CA PHE A 33 -7.21 -13.85 15.20
C PHE A 33 -8.13 -14.16 16.40
N ALA A 34 -8.77 -15.33 16.41
CA ALA A 34 -9.35 -15.98 17.58
C ALA A 34 -9.88 -17.38 17.22
N ASP A 35 -9.53 -18.35 18.08
CA ASP A 35 -10.13 -19.68 18.24
C ASP A 35 -9.82 -20.77 17.19
N ALA A 36 -8.68 -21.44 17.37
CA ALA A 36 -8.62 -22.84 17.84
C ALA A 36 -7.22 -23.45 17.60
N VAL A 37 -6.41 -23.61 18.65
CA VAL A 37 -5.32 -24.59 18.66
C VAL A 37 -5.60 -25.60 19.75
N ASN A 38 -6.11 -26.75 19.33
CA ASN A 38 -6.01 -27.98 20.09
C ASN A 38 -4.56 -28.48 20.01
N THR A 39 -3.94 -28.69 21.17
CA THR A 39 -2.52 -28.99 21.34
C THR A 39 -2.16 -30.39 20.84
N THR A 40 -1.41 -30.49 19.74
CA THR A 40 -0.44 -31.59 19.55
C THR A 40 0.84 -31.05 18.91
N LYS A 41 1.91 -31.04 19.71
CA LYS A 41 3.25 -30.54 19.38
C LYS A 41 4.06 -31.65 18.69
N PRO A 42 4.62 -31.43 17.50
CA PRO A 42 5.76 -32.23 17.05
C PRO A 42 7.03 -31.69 17.74
N ALA A 43 7.80 -32.59 18.34
CA ALA A 43 9.09 -32.26 18.95
C ALA A 43 10.15 -32.06 17.85
N ILE A 44 10.83 -30.92 17.87
CA ILE A 44 11.99 -30.65 17.01
C ILE A 44 13.23 -30.62 17.91
N ASN A 45 14.05 -31.67 17.84
CA ASN A 45 15.35 -31.74 18.46
C ASN A 45 16.41 -31.24 17.46
N ALA A 46 16.79 -29.97 17.56
CA ALA A 46 18.03 -29.45 16.99
C ALA A 46 18.70 -28.53 18.03
N PRO A 47 20.02 -28.64 18.28
CA PRO A 47 20.69 -27.82 19.27
C PRO A 47 20.79 -26.36 18.80
N ILE A 48 20.02 -25.49 19.45
CA ILE A 48 20.13 -24.03 19.30
C ILE A 48 21.24 -23.54 20.25
N SER A 49 22.37 -23.11 19.72
CA SER A 49 23.35 -22.34 20.49
C SER A 49 22.79 -20.95 20.75
N ALA A 50 22.30 -20.72 21.97
CA ALA A 50 21.91 -19.40 22.43
C ALA A 50 23.15 -18.54 22.70
N VAL A 51 23.30 -17.45 21.94
CA VAL A 51 24.23 -16.37 22.28
C VAL A 51 23.55 -15.48 23.34
N PRO A 52 24.22 -15.08 24.43
CA PRO A 52 23.61 -14.25 25.46
C PRO A 52 23.21 -12.89 24.92
N ILE A 53 21.92 -12.54 25.09
CA ILE A 53 21.36 -11.23 24.77
C ILE A 53 21.96 -10.20 25.73
N SER A 54 22.83 -9.34 25.20
CA SER A 54 23.07 -8.05 25.81
C SER A 54 21.80 -7.21 25.68
N THR A 55 21.36 -6.60 26.78
CA THR A 55 20.25 -5.65 26.84
C THR A 55 20.43 -4.55 25.80
N ILE A 56 19.66 -4.59 24.72
CA ILE A 56 19.63 -3.54 23.70
C ILE A 56 18.45 -2.62 24.00
N ASN A 57 18.73 -1.42 24.46
CA ASN A 57 17.81 -0.29 24.35
C ASN A 57 17.68 0.05 22.86
N ASN A 58 16.68 -0.50 22.16
CA ASN A 58 16.45 -0.23 20.74
C ASN A 58 15.14 0.56 20.58
N THR A 59 15.24 1.85 20.31
CA THR A 59 14.10 2.73 20.01
C THR A 59 13.77 2.71 18.53
N GLY A 60 13.28 1.58 17.99
CA GLY A 60 12.85 1.48 16.58
C GLY A 60 12.56 0.05 16.09
N ILE A 61 11.73 -0.07 15.04
CA ILE A 61 11.50 -1.33 14.30
C ILE A 61 12.74 -1.66 13.46
N GLN A 62 13.20 -2.90 13.55
CA GLN A 62 14.34 -3.45 12.80
C GLN A 62 13.95 -4.71 12.05
N ILE A 63 14.67 -5.01 10.98
CA ILE A 63 14.57 -6.28 10.26
C ILE A 63 15.87 -7.06 10.46
N LYS A 64 15.75 -8.31 10.89
CA LYS A 64 16.83 -9.30 10.83
C LYS A 64 16.55 -10.25 9.68
N GLU A 65 17.59 -10.66 8.97
CA GLU A 65 17.47 -11.60 7.88
C GLU A 65 17.75 -13.02 8.36
N VAL A 66 16.89 -13.97 7.96
CA VAL A 66 17.20 -15.40 7.99
C VAL A 66 17.53 -15.81 6.56
N ILE A 67 18.75 -16.30 6.36
CA ILE A 67 19.21 -16.77 5.05
C ILE A 67 18.84 -18.24 4.90
N LEU A 68 18.16 -18.58 3.82
CA LEU A 68 17.92 -19.97 3.42
C LEU A 68 18.75 -20.28 2.18
N THR A 69 19.23 -21.52 2.10
CA THR A 69 20.01 -22.03 0.96
C THR A 69 19.44 -23.37 0.52
N SER A 70 19.49 -23.66 -0.78
CA SER A 70 19.15 -25.01 -1.24
C SER A 70 20.14 -26.04 -0.69
N SER A 71 19.64 -27.25 -0.49
CA SER A 71 20.40 -28.46 -0.20
C SER A 71 20.98 -29.13 -1.44
N THR A 72 20.71 -28.61 -2.64
CA THR A 72 21.11 -29.20 -3.92
C THR A 72 21.84 -28.18 -4.81
N GLU A 73 22.69 -28.67 -5.72
CA GLU A 73 23.30 -27.83 -6.77
C GLU A 73 22.35 -27.59 -7.97
N LEU A 74 21.15 -28.19 -7.94
CA LEU A 74 20.17 -28.07 -9.03
C LEU A 74 19.36 -26.77 -8.95
N LEU A 75 19.45 -26.07 -7.82
CA LEU A 75 18.75 -24.82 -7.54
C LEU A 75 19.71 -23.83 -6.89
N ASN A 76 19.99 -22.72 -7.58
CA ASN A 76 20.67 -21.58 -7.01
C ASN A 76 19.68 -20.75 -6.19
N THR A 77 20.09 -20.26 -5.02
CA THR A 77 19.19 -19.53 -4.12
C THR A 77 19.80 -18.20 -3.65
N ASN A 78 18.98 -17.16 -3.64
CA ASN A 78 19.23 -15.90 -2.94
C ASN A 78 17.97 -15.58 -2.13
N ILE A 79 17.89 -16.15 -0.93
CA ILE A 79 16.70 -16.11 -0.07
C ILE A 79 17.05 -15.35 1.21
N LYS A 80 16.47 -14.16 1.35
CA LYS A 80 16.59 -13.28 2.52
C LYS A 80 15.21 -13.13 3.15
N VAL A 81 14.94 -13.93 4.17
CA VAL A 81 13.65 -13.93 4.84
C VAL A 81 13.65 -12.85 5.94
N PRO A 82 12.81 -11.81 5.84
CA PRO A 82 12.77 -10.77 6.87
C PRO A 82 12.12 -11.29 8.15
N GLN A 83 12.69 -10.89 9.29
CA GLN A 83 12.16 -11.12 10.63
C GLN A 83 12.09 -9.78 11.35
N ILE A 84 10.87 -9.36 11.67
CA ILE A 84 10.57 -8.10 12.35
C ILE A 84 11.01 -8.19 13.81
N VAL A 85 11.68 -7.15 14.29
CA VAL A 85 12.12 -7.00 15.68
C VAL A 85 11.70 -5.63 16.20
N GLY A 86 11.13 -5.60 17.40
CA GLY A 86 10.78 -4.37 18.13
C GLY A 86 9.30 -3.98 18.03
N MET A 87 8.43 -4.88 17.57
CA MET A 87 6.99 -4.65 17.65
C MET A 87 6.52 -4.57 19.10
N LEU A 88 5.51 -3.75 19.37
CA LEU A 88 4.92 -3.58 20.69
C LEU A 88 4.14 -4.82 21.14
N ASP A 89 3.56 -5.54 20.18
CA ASP A 89 2.89 -6.83 20.38
C ASP A 89 3.83 -7.96 19.94
N THR A 90 4.48 -8.59 20.91
CA THR A 90 5.47 -9.65 20.63
C THR A 90 4.83 -10.92 20.09
N LYS A 91 3.56 -11.20 20.40
CA LYS A 91 2.86 -12.39 19.88
C LYS A 91 2.56 -12.22 18.40
N ALA A 92 2.01 -11.06 18.02
CA ALA A 92 1.78 -10.75 16.62
C ALA A 92 3.09 -10.73 15.82
N GLN A 93 4.18 -10.22 16.41
CA GLN A 93 5.51 -10.28 15.80
C GLN A 93 5.95 -11.71 15.51
N GLU A 94 5.88 -12.61 16.49
CA GLU A 94 6.24 -14.02 16.34
C GLU A 94 5.39 -14.70 15.27
N GLU A 95 4.09 -14.41 15.22
CA GLU A 95 3.17 -14.97 14.24
C GLU A 95 3.49 -14.50 12.81
N ILE A 96 3.67 -13.20 12.59
CA ILE A 96 4.04 -12.65 11.27
C ILE A 96 5.38 -13.23 10.80
N ASN A 97 6.38 -13.24 11.69
CA ASN A 97 7.70 -13.79 11.41
C ASN A 97 7.64 -15.28 11.04
N SER A 98 6.81 -16.06 11.75
CA SER A 98 6.58 -17.47 11.48
C SER A 98 5.90 -17.69 10.13
N ILE A 99 4.89 -16.89 9.78
CA ILE A 99 4.22 -16.96 8.49
C ILE A 99 5.20 -16.68 7.34
N ILE A 100 5.99 -15.60 7.44
CA ILE A 100 6.96 -15.23 6.40
C ILE A 100 8.00 -16.34 6.21
N LEU A 101 8.55 -16.87 7.31
CA LEU A 101 9.53 -17.97 7.25
C LEU A 101 8.93 -19.25 6.70
N SER A 102 7.71 -19.61 7.13
CA SER A 102 7.03 -20.81 6.65
C SER A 102 6.75 -20.75 5.15
N ASN A 103 6.34 -19.59 4.63
CA ASN A 103 6.12 -19.40 3.21
C ASN A 103 7.43 -19.54 2.42
N ALA A 104 8.52 -18.93 2.87
CA ALA A 104 9.82 -19.05 2.22
C ALA A 104 10.36 -20.49 2.22
N GLN A 105 10.14 -21.24 3.30
CA GLN A 105 10.53 -22.66 3.38
C GLN A 105 9.70 -23.54 2.45
N LYS A 106 8.39 -23.27 2.31
CA LYS A 106 7.52 -23.98 1.36
C LYS A 106 7.94 -23.70 -0.08
N ASP A 107 8.22 -22.43 -0.41
CA ASP A 107 8.72 -22.04 -1.73
C ASP A 107 10.05 -22.74 -2.03
N LEU A 108 11.00 -22.74 -1.09
CA LEU A 108 12.27 -23.44 -1.26
C LEU A 108 12.07 -24.94 -1.53
N ALA A 109 11.28 -25.62 -0.69
CA ALA A 109 11.03 -27.06 -0.85
C ALA A 109 10.33 -27.40 -2.18
N LEU A 110 9.41 -26.53 -2.63
CA LEU A 110 8.76 -26.68 -3.92
C LEU A 110 9.76 -26.54 -5.08
N TRP A 111 10.58 -25.49 -5.06
CA TRP A 111 11.57 -25.25 -6.12
C TRP A 111 12.69 -26.30 -6.15
N GLU A 112 13.09 -26.85 -5.00
CA GLU A 112 14.04 -27.97 -4.94
C GLU A 112 13.47 -29.22 -5.61
N LYS A 113 12.19 -29.51 -5.35
CA LYS A 113 11.48 -30.61 -5.98
C LYS A 113 11.39 -30.40 -7.50
N ASP A 114 10.94 -29.24 -7.94
CA ASP A 114 10.76 -28.92 -9.35
C ASP A 114 12.09 -28.94 -10.11
N ALA A 115 13.17 -28.41 -9.52
CA ALA A 115 14.52 -28.49 -10.06
C ALA A 115 15.02 -29.94 -10.19
N THR A 116 14.72 -30.79 -9.21
CA THR A 116 15.08 -32.21 -9.23
C THR A 116 14.34 -32.96 -10.35
N GLU A 117 13.04 -32.72 -10.49
CA GLU A 117 12.22 -33.32 -11.55
C GLU A 117 12.69 -32.87 -12.94
N ALA A 118 12.94 -31.57 -13.12
CA ALA A 118 13.44 -31.01 -14.36
C ALA A 118 14.83 -31.55 -14.76
N ALA A 119 15.75 -31.70 -13.79
CA ALA A 119 17.06 -32.29 -14.04
C ALA A 119 16.94 -33.77 -14.47
N ALA A 120 16.04 -34.53 -13.86
CA ALA A 120 15.78 -35.91 -14.24
C ALA A 120 15.22 -36.01 -15.67
N ASP A 121 14.31 -35.11 -16.05
CA ASP A 121 13.71 -35.10 -17.38
C ASP A 121 14.68 -34.61 -18.46
N ALA A 122 15.49 -33.59 -18.18
CA ALA A 122 16.57 -33.15 -19.05
C ALA A 122 17.54 -34.29 -19.34
N LYS A 123 17.95 -35.04 -18.31
CA LYS A 123 18.81 -36.22 -18.45
C LYS A 123 18.17 -37.31 -19.33
N LYS A 124 16.88 -37.62 -19.15
CA LYS A 124 16.16 -38.61 -19.99
C LYS A 124 16.08 -38.17 -21.44
N ALA A 125 15.89 -36.87 -21.68
CA ALA A 125 15.78 -36.28 -23.00
C ALA A 125 17.15 -36.00 -23.67
N GLY A 126 18.26 -36.20 -22.96
CA GLY A 126 19.61 -35.95 -23.47
C GLY A 126 19.98 -34.46 -23.52
N PHE A 127 19.31 -33.61 -22.75
CA PHE A 127 19.64 -32.19 -22.60
C PHE A 127 20.51 -31.94 -21.36
N GLU A 128 21.39 -30.95 -21.46
CA GLU A 128 22.13 -30.43 -20.31
C GLU A 128 21.17 -29.62 -19.41
N TYR A 129 21.07 -30.01 -18.13
CA TYR A 129 20.29 -29.27 -17.15
C TYR A 129 21.05 -28.02 -16.70
N ARG A 130 20.36 -26.88 -16.74
CA ARG A 130 20.85 -25.62 -16.15
C ARG A 130 20.12 -25.41 -14.84
N PRO A 131 20.83 -25.15 -13.72
CA PRO A 131 20.19 -24.90 -12.44
C PRO A 131 19.14 -23.81 -12.54
N TYR A 132 18.00 -24.05 -11.91
CA TYR A 132 17.00 -23.01 -11.68
C TYR A 132 17.52 -22.02 -10.64
N GLU A 133 16.87 -20.87 -10.55
CA GLU A 133 17.15 -19.89 -9.50
C GLU A 133 15.90 -19.62 -8.68
N LEU A 134 16.05 -19.41 -7.37
CA LEU A 134 15.00 -18.92 -6.49
C LEU A 134 15.50 -17.70 -5.72
N ASN A 135 14.88 -16.56 -5.98
CA ASN A 135 15.10 -15.30 -5.31
C ASN A 135 13.90 -14.99 -4.39
N ILE A 136 14.16 -14.81 -3.10
CA ILE A 136 13.16 -14.31 -2.15
C ILE A 136 13.79 -13.12 -1.43
N ILE A 137 13.27 -11.93 -1.70
CA ILE A 137 13.77 -10.67 -1.16
C ILE A 137 12.64 -9.85 -0.57
N TYR A 138 12.96 -8.79 0.16
CA TYR A 138 11.96 -7.95 0.82
C TYR A 138 12.30 -6.47 0.74
N ASP A 139 11.25 -5.66 0.88
CA ASP A 139 11.32 -4.21 1.02
C ASP A 139 10.51 -3.78 2.24
N LEU A 140 11.18 -3.10 3.18
CA LEU A 140 10.50 -2.43 4.30
C LEU A 140 10.01 -1.06 3.82
N LYS A 141 8.72 -0.96 3.53
CA LYS A 141 8.06 0.22 2.95
C LYS A 141 7.68 1.28 3.98
N GLU A 142 7.34 0.86 5.19
CA GLU A 142 6.98 1.74 6.31
C GLU A 142 7.36 1.08 7.64
N ASN A 143 7.87 1.87 8.60
CA ASN A 143 8.32 1.37 9.90
C ASN A 143 8.18 2.39 11.06
N LYS A 144 7.29 3.39 10.91
CA LYS A 144 7.04 4.41 11.94
C LYS A 144 6.64 3.80 13.29
N THR A 145 7.20 4.37 14.35
CA THR A 145 6.91 4.02 15.75
C THR A 145 6.06 5.07 16.48
N ASP A 146 5.75 6.19 15.85
CA ASP A 146 5.11 7.33 16.52
C ASP A 146 3.60 7.14 16.70
N ASN A 147 3.14 7.35 17.93
CA ASN A 147 1.73 7.32 18.33
C ASN A 147 1.04 8.62 17.82
N PRO A 148 -0.20 8.59 17.28
CA PRO A 148 -1.21 7.56 17.50
C PRO A 148 -1.15 6.33 16.58
N SER A 149 -0.23 6.22 15.61
CA SER A 149 -0.32 5.15 14.60
C SER A 149 1.02 4.76 14.03
N GLY A 150 1.86 4.10 14.85
CA GLY A 150 2.99 3.35 14.33
C GLY A 150 2.49 2.30 13.35
N MET A 151 3.11 2.20 12.19
CA MET A 151 2.73 1.27 11.12
C MET A 151 3.96 0.55 10.62
N ILE A 152 3.77 -0.71 10.25
CA ILE A 152 4.76 -1.50 9.56
C ILE A 152 4.13 -1.95 8.25
N SER A 153 4.82 -1.71 7.14
CA SER A 153 4.47 -2.22 5.83
C SER A 153 5.70 -2.87 5.22
N LEU A 154 5.58 -4.16 4.91
CA LEU A 154 6.63 -5.01 4.41
C LEU A 154 6.14 -5.73 3.16
N VAL A 155 6.95 -5.72 2.11
CA VAL A 155 6.71 -6.47 0.87
C VAL A 155 7.73 -7.58 0.78
N VAL A 156 7.31 -8.81 0.47
CA VAL A 156 8.19 -9.95 0.19
C VAL A 156 7.92 -10.41 -1.23
N THR A 157 8.96 -10.44 -2.06
CA THR A 157 8.88 -10.88 -3.45
C THR A 157 9.59 -12.22 -3.59
N SER A 158 8.85 -13.24 -4.00
CA SER A 158 9.34 -14.59 -4.30
C SER A 158 9.28 -14.83 -5.81
N GLN A 159 10.42 -15.09 -6.43
CA GLN A 159 10.55 -15.31 -7.86
C GLN A 159 11.52 -16.44 -8.12
N GLY A 160 11.05 -17.49 -8.78
CA GLY A 160 11.95 -18.46 -9.37
C GLY A 160 12.08 -18.32 -10.88
N GLU A 161 13.22 -18.74 -11.38
CA GLU A 161 13.66 -18.53 -12.76
C GLU A 161 14.14 -19.84 -13.39
N THR A 162 13.63 -20.10 -14.59
CA THR A 162 13.93 -21.29 -15.40
C THR A 162 14.53 -20.92 -16.77
N GLY A 163 15.11 -19.70 -16.89
CA GLY A 163 15.71 -19.19 -18.12
C GLY A 163 14.78 -18.35 -19.02
N GLY A 164 13.65 -17.87 -18.50
CA GLY A 164 12.69 -17.00 -19.20
C GLY A 164 12.17 -15.86 -18.30
N THR A 165 11.05 -15.23 -18.67
CA THR A 165 10.46 -14.19 -17.80
C THR A 165 9.79 -14.84 -16.60
N GLY A 166 10.32 -14.59 -15.39
CA GLY A 166 9.71 -15.04 -14.14
C GLY A 166 8.33 -14.42 -13.89
N MET A 167 7.58 -15.08 -13.01
CA MET A 167 6.30 -14.63 -12.47
C MET A 167 6.46 -14.41 -10.95
N PRO A 168 6.87 -13.21 -10.50
CA PRO A 168 7.05 -12.97 -9.08
C PRO A 168 5.71 -13.06 -8.33
N ARG A 169 5.72 -13.75 -7.19
CA ARG A 169 4.68 -13.68 -6.17
C ARG A 169 5.05 -12.56 -5.19
N VAL A 170 4.14 -11.62 -4.99
CA VAL A 170 4.34 -10.47 -4.09
C VAL A 170 3.40 -10.60 -2.90
N ASP A 171 3.96 -10.87 -1.72
CA ASP A 171 3.22 -10.91 -0.45
C ASP A 171 3.38 -9.58 0.29
N THR A 172 2.30 -9.09 0.89
CA THR A 172 2.31 -7.82 1.64
C THR A 172 1.86 -8.01 3.07
N TYR A 173 2.60 -7.44 4.02
CA TYR A 173 2.35 -7.53 5.45
C TYR A 173 2.21 -6.12 6.02
N ASN A 174 0.97 -5.72 6.34
CA ASN A 174 0.63 -4.38 6.82
C ASN A 174 -0.01 -4.45 8.20
N VAL A 175 0.60 -3.80 9.20
CA VAL A 175 0.17 -3.90 10.60
C VAL A 175 0.29 -2.57 11.32
N PHE A 176 -0.75 -2.19 12.06
CA PHE A 176 -0.68 -1.16 13.08
C PHE A 176 0.15 -1.69 14.26
N ASN A 177 1.31 -1.10 14.48
CA ASN A 177 2.21 -1.45 15.56
C ASN A 177 1.76 -0.80 16.87
N THR A 178 0.76 -1.39 17.51
CA THR A 178 0.28 -1.01 18.84
C THR A 178 0.49 -2.15 19.84
N LYS A 179 0.17 -1.94 21.12
CA LYS A 179 0.23 -3.02 22.14
C LYS A 179 -0.66 -4.23 21.81
N GLN A 180 -1.67 -4.02 20.98
CA GLN A 180 -2.52 -5.05 20.38
C GLN A 180 -2.44 -4.83 18.88
N ALA A 181 -1.55 -5.54 18.21
CA ALA A 181 -1.33 -5.32 16.79
C ALA A 181 -2.61 -5.63 16.01
N LYS A 182 -2.90 -4.81 15.00
CA LYS A 182 -4.05 -4.99 14.12
C LYS A 182 -3.57 -5.00 12.67
N ARG A 183 -3.98 -5.99 11.89
CA ARG A 183 -3.79 -5.97 10.43
C ARG A 183 -4.45 -4.72 9.85
N ILE A 184 -3.72 -4.02 8.99
CA ILE A 184 -4.25 -2.87 8.26
C ILE A 184 -5.08 -3.38 7.09
N ALA A 185 -6.30 -2.87 6.95
CA ALA A 185 -7.17 -3.10 5.80
C ALA A 185 -7.33 -1.82 4.97
N LEU A 186 -7.69 -1.95 3.69
CA LEU A 186 -7.97 -0.80 2.83
C LEU A 186 -9.12 0.08 3.38
N SER A 187 -10.08 -0.53 4.07
CA SER A 187 -11.19 0.20 4.72
C SER A 187 -10.73 1.09 5.88
N ASP A 188 -9.57 0.83 6.50
CA ASP A 188 -9.00 1.71 7.53
C ASP A 188 -8.60 3.08 6.97
N PHE A 189 -8.29 3.17 5.66
CA PHE A 189 -7.95 4.42 4.98
C PHE A 189 -9.11 5.00 4.16
N PHE A 190 -9.89 4.14 3.51
CA PHE A 190 -10.85 4.58 2.50
C PHE A 190 -12.32 4.41 2.90
N GLY A 191 -12.59 3.81 4.06
CA GLY A 191 -13.94 3.51 4.54
C GLY A 191 -14.55 2.26 3.89
N ASN A 192 -15.83 2.01 4.14
CA ASN A 192 -16.52 0.81 3.62
C ASN A 192 -16.71 0.83 2.09
N ASP A 193 -16.66 2.01 1.49
CA ASP A 193 -16.75 2.24 0.04
C ASP A 193 -15.37 2.20 -0.66
N PHE A 194 -14.35 1.61 -0.02
CA PHE A 194 -12.98 1.56 -0.56
C PHE A 194 -12.92 0.96 -1.97
N LYS A 195 -13.67 -0.11 -2.26
CA LYS A 195 -13.66 -0.75 -3.58
C LYS A 195 -14.09 0.21 -4.68
N GLU A 196 -15.17 0.96 -4.46
CA GLU A 196 -15.68 1.92 -5.44
C GLU A 196 -14.66 3.04 -5.70
N LYS A 197 -14.13 3.65 -4.63
CA LYS A 197 -13.15 4.74 -4.71
C LYS A 197 -11.88 4.31 -5.43
N LEU A 198 -11.32 3.17 -5.04
CA LEU A 198 -10.06 2.67 -5.59
C LEU A 198 -10.26 2.21 -7.04
N ASN A 199 -11.35 1.51 -7.36
CA ASN A 199 -11.64 1.12 -8.74
C ASN A 199 -11.79 2.32 -9.67
N ALA A 200 -12.51 3.36 -9.24
CA ALA A 200 -12.65 4.58 -10.02
C ALA A 200 -11.30 5.27 -10.25
N GLY A 201 -10.46 5.35 -9.22
CA GLY A 201 -9.13 5.95 -9.32
C GLY A 201 -8.14 5.14 -10.16
N ILE A 202 -8.15 3.81 -10.03
CA ILE A 202 -7.33 2.90 -10.87
C ILE A 202 -7.76 3.05 -12.32
N LEU A 203 -9.07 3.01 -12.61
CA LEU A 203 -9.57 3.16 -13.97
C LEU A 203 -9.21 4.53 -14.56
N ALA A 204 -9.30 5.60 -13.77
CA ALA A 204 -8.85 6.92 -14.20
C ALA A 204 -7.37 6.93 -14.59
N LYS A 205 -6.52 6.28 -13.79
CA LYS A 205 -5.08 6.15 -14.07
C LYS A 205 -4.78 5.29 -15.30
N ILE A 206 -5.47 4.18 -15.45
CA ILE A 206 -5.35 3.33 -16.64
C ILE A 206 -5.73 4.13 -17.90
N ASN A 207 -6.78 4.96 -17.84
CA ASN A 207 -7.21 5.78 -18.98
C ASN A 207 -6.27 6.96 -19.30
N GLU A 208 -5.34 7.32 -18.42
CA GLU A 208 -4.29 8.31 -18.73
C GLU A 208 -3.27 7.74 -19.72
N GLU A 209 -2.98 6.43 -19.65
CA GLU A 209 -2.00 5.72 -20.49
C GLU A 209 -2.54 4.33 -20.93
N PRO A 210 -3.63 4.28 -21.70
CA PRO A 210 -4.35 3.04 -21.99
C PRO A 210 -3.51 2.00 -22.75
N GLU A 211 -2.49 2.43 -23.50
CA GLU A 211 -1.56 1.55 -24.23
C GLU A 211 -0.68 0.67 -23.33
N ASN A 212 -0.54 1.05 -22.05
CA ASN A 212 0.26 0.32 -21.07
C ASN A 212 -0.54 -0.79 -20.36
N TYR A 213 -1.85 -0.90 -20.59
CA TYR A 213 -2.75 -1.75 -19.81
C TYR A 213 -3.73 -2.54 -20.69
N PHE A 214 -4.15 -3.69 -20.17
CA PHE A 214 -5.26 -4.49 -20.67
C PHE A 214 -6.53 -4.04 -19.96
N ILE A 215 -7.15 -2.96 -20.43
CA ILE A 215 -8.32 -2.35 -19.79
C ILE A 215 -9.45 -3.37 -19.60
N GLU A 216 -9.65 -4.23 -20.59
CA GLU A 216 -10.64 -5.30 -20.59
C GLU A 216 -10.40 -6.33 -19.47
N ASP A 217 -9.19 -6.49 -18.98
CA ASP A 217 -8.83 -7.43 -17.91
C ASP A 217 -8.94 -6.81 -16.52
N PHE A 218 -9.04 -5.48 -16.41
CA PHE A 218 -9.32 -4.82 -15.14
C PHE A 218 -10.78 -5.06 -14.71
N LYS A 219 -10.99 -6.00 -13.79
CA LYS A 219 -12.32 -6.33 -13.21
C LYS A 219 -12.61 -5.62 -11.88
N GLY A 220 -11.72 -4.72 -11.46
CA GLY A 220 -11.73 -4.11 -10.14
C GLY A 220 -10.81 -4.83 -9.15
N ILE A 221 -10.68 -4.25 -7.96
CA ILE A 221 -9.90 -4.83 -6.86
C ILE A 221 -10.68 -5.89 -6.09
N ASP A 222 -9.93 -6.86 -5.56
CA ASP A 222 -10.45 -7.88 -4.66
C ASP A 222 -10.64 -7.35 -3.23
N GLU A 223 -11.33 -8.11 -2.39
CA GLU A 223 -11.45 -7.77 -0.96
C GLU A 223 -10.11 -7.84 -0.22
N GLU A 224 -9.31 -8.83 -0.59
CA GLU A 224 -7.97 -9.07 -0.04
C GLU A 224 -6.88 -8.56 -0.99
N GLN A 225 -7.17 -7.53 -1.80
CA GLN A 225 -6.24 -6.95 -2.75
C GLN A 225 -4.88 -6.66 -2.09
N GLY A 226 -3.79 -7.09 -2.73
CA GLY A 226 -2.44 -6.81 -2.27
C GLY A 226 -2.14 -5.30 -2.29
N PHE A 227 -1.60 -4.77 -1.20
CA PHE A 227 -1.21 -3.37 -1.10
C PHE A 227 -0.08 -3.17 -0.11
N TYR A 228 0.63 -2.05 -0.20
CA TYR A 228 1.56 -1.61 0.85
C TYR A 228 1.36 -0.13 1.17
N ILE A 229 1.99 0.33 2.26
CA ILE A 229 2.00 1.74 2.65
C ILE A 229 3.43 2.25 2.49
N GLU A 230 3.59 3.36 1.79
CA GLU A 230 4.87 4.02 1.60
C GLU A 230 4.63 5.53 1.52
N ASN A 231 5.41 6.32 2.24
CA ASN A 231 5.36 7.78 2.18
C ASN A 231 3.97 8.42 2.41
N GLY A 232 3.11 7.77 3.21
CA GLY A 232 1.75 8.26 3.46
C GLY A 232 0.78 7.98 2.30
N GLU A 233 1.12 7.07 1.39
CA GLU A 233 0.27 6.57 0.33
C GLU A 233 -0.01 5.09 0.52
N VAL A 234 -1.21 4.65 0.15
CA VAL A 234 -1.55 3.25 -0.09
C VAL A 234 -1.23 2.94 -1.54
N VAL A 235 -0.41 1.92 -1.77
CA VAL A 235 -0.02 1.46 -3.10
C VAL A 235 -0.70 0.12 -3.37
N ILE A 236 -1.65 0.10 -4.30
CA ILE A 236 -2.36 -1.10 -4.74
C ILE A 236 -1.51 -1.84 -5.78
N LEU A 237 -1.35 -3.14 -5.61
CA LEU A 237 -0.54 -4.01 -6.45
C LEU A 237 -1.40 -4.92 -7.31
N PHE A 238 -1.04 -5.08 -8.58
CA PHE A 238 -1.59 -6.12 -9.45
C PHE A 238 -0.50 -7.12 -9.84
N PRO A 239 -0.77 -8.44 -9.84
CA PRO A 239 0.20 -9.42 -10.30
C PRO A 239 0.70 -9.11 -11.71
N LYS A 240 1.96 -9.42 -12.01
CA LYS A 240 2.51 -9.32 -13.36
C LYS A 240 1.61 -10.07 -14.36
N TYR A 241 1.40 -9.48 -15.54
CA TYR A 241 0.49 -9.97 -16.59
C TYR A 241 -1.02 -9.89 -16.31
N SER A 242 -1.47 -9.52 -15.10
CA SER A 242 -2.91 -9.56 -14.77
C SER A 242 -3.74 -8.50 -15.48
N ILE A 243 -3.21 -7.28 -15.62
CA ILE A 243 -3.89 -6.14 -16.25
C ILE A 243 -2.95 -5.33 -17.17
N ALA A 244 -1.75 -5.83 -17.44
CA ALA A 244 -0.71 -5.13 -18.19
C ALA A 244 0.32 -6.13 -18.75
N PRO A 245 1.03 -5.82 -19.84
CA PRO A 245 2.08 -6.68 -20.38
C PRO A 245 3.25 -6.81 -19.41
N GLY A 246 4.05 -7.87 -19.55
CA GLY A 246 5.14 -8.19 -18.62
C GLY A 246 6.23 -7.11 -18.47
N ALA A 247 6.35 -6.20 -19.44
CA ALA A 247 7.25 -5.04 -19.37
C ALA A 247 6.85 -4.05 -18.28
N MET A 248 5.57 -4.03 -17.87
CA MET A 248 5.06 -3.21 -16.76
C MET A 248 5.34 -3.82 -15.38
N GLY A 249 5.98 -5.00 -15.32
CA GLY A 249 6.29 -5.66 -14.05
C GLY A 249 5.02 -5.96 -13.25
N THR A 250 5.01 -5.58 -11.98
CA THR A 250 3.86 -5.64 -11.07
C THR A 250 3.21 -4.26 -11.06
N PRO A 251 2.07 -4.01 -11.76
CA PRO A 251 1.50 -2.68 -11.82
C PRO A 251 1.12 -2.15 -10.43
N GLU A 252 1.46 -0.89 -10.18
CA GLU A 252 1.23 -0.18 -8.92
C GLU A 252 0.33 1.04 -9.14
N PHE A 253 -0.65 1.24 -8.26
CA PHE A 253 -1.49 2.44 -8.23
C PHE A 253 -1.46 3.09 -6.85
N ARG A 254 -1.07 4.36 -6.81
CA ARG A 254 -0.83 5.10 -5.56
C ARG A 254 -2.01 5.99 -5.20
N PHE A 255 -2.41 5.92 -3.94
CA PHE A 255 -3.52 6.66 -3.36
C PHE A 255 -3.09 7.29 -2.05
N SER A 256 -3.30 8.59 -1.85
CA SER A 256 -2.95 9.20 -0.57
C SER A 256 -3.72 8.53 0.58
N THR A 257 -3.06 8.21 1.70
CA THR A 257 -3.77 7.76 2.94
C THR A 257 -4.66 8.88 3.51
N HIS A 258 -4.41 10.10 3.07
CA HIS A 258 -5.30 11.24 3.21
C HIS A 258 -6.14 11.40 1.94
N ILE A 259 -6.88 10.37 1.51
CA ILE A 259 -8.11 10.63 0.74
C ILE A 259 -9.10 11.24 1.73
N THR A 260 -8.88 12.51 2.05
CA THR A 260 -10.03 13.37 2.13
C THR A 260 -10.66 13.30 0.74
N ASN A 261 -11.90 12.84 0.64
CA ASN A 261 -12.84 13.45 -0.29
C ASN A 261 -12.91 14.94 0.09
N ASN A 262 -11.83 15.70 -0.08
CA ASN A 262 -11.86 17.12 0.16
C ASN A 262 -12.60 17.67 -1.04
N PRO A 263 -13.80 18.22 -0.82
CA PRO A 263 -14.52 18.85 -1.91
C PRO A 263 -13.57 19.90 -2.49
N LYS A 264 -13.24 19.80 -3.79
CA LYS A 264 -12.56 20.90 -4.46
C LYS A 264 -13.49 22.11 -4.33
N LEU A 265 -13.00 23.16 -3.66
CA LEU A 265 -13.79 24.36 -3.48
C LEU A 265 -13.62 25.25 -4.72
N ASP A 266 -14.68 25.37 -5.50
CA ASP A 266 -14.70 26.28 -6.66
C ASP A 266 -15.00 27.71 -6.18
N LEU A 267 -13.97 28.56 -6.17
CA LEU A 267 -14.08 29.94 -5.71
C LEU A 267 -14.96 30.82 -6.62
N SER A 268 -15.20 30.42 -7.88
CA SER A 268 -16.08 31.18 -8.79
C SER A 268 -17.54 31.21 -8.31
N THR A 269 -17.93 30.23 -7.49
CA THR A 269 -19.29 30.05 -6.96
C THR A 269 -19.49 30.68 -5.58
N ILE A 270 -18.44 31.32 -5.04
CA ILE A 270 -18.38 31.81 -3.65
C ILE A 270 -18.05 33.30 -3.64
N ALA A 271 -18.64 34.03 -2.68
CA ALA A 271 -18.28 35.43 -2.48
C ALA A 271 -16.78 35.56 -2.11
N THR A 272 -16.02 36.21 -2.99
CA THR A 272 -14.60 36.51 -2.82
C THR A 272 -14.30 37.97 -3.15
N PHE A 273 -13.22 38.52 -2.58
CA PHE A 273 -12.67 39.81 -3.00
C PHE A 273 -11.19 39.91 -2.59
N LYS A 274 -10.45 40.86 -3.17
CA LYS A 274 -9.09 41.21 -2.70
C LYS A 274 -9.14 42.35 -1.71
N ASN A 275 -8.50 42.20 -0.55
CA ASN A 275 -8.38 43.28 0.42
C ASN A 275 -7.36 44.35 -0.03
N ALA A 276 -7.20 45.42 0.76
CA ALA A 276 -6.28 46.52 0.46
C ALA A 276 -4.80 46.08 0.31
N ASN A 277 -4.44 44.94 0.91
CA ASN A 277 -3.09 44.37 0.84
C ASN A 277 -2.94 43.35 -0.30
N GLY A 278 -3.94 43.24 -1.19
CA GLY A 278 -3.93 42.31 -2.32
C GLY A 278 -4.23 40.85 -1.98
N VAL A 279 -4.59 40.54 -0.73
CA VAL A 279 -4.89 39.17 -0.27
C VAL A 279 -6.31 38.79 -0.67
N SER A 280 -6.44 37.63 -1.33
CA SER A 280 -7.74 37.05 -1.66
C SER A 280 -8.45 36.57 -0.40
N MET A 281 -9.66 37.08 -0.21
CA MET A 281 -10.54 36.79 0.92
C MET A 281 -11.78 36.02 0.42
N VAL A 282 -12.30 35.11 1.24
CA VAL A 282 -13.45 34.24 0.92
C VAL A 282 -14.45 34.23 2.08
N SER A 283 -15.75 34.17 1.77
CA SER A 283 -16.82 34.11 2.77
C SER A 283 -16.71 32.83 3.62
N LEU A 284 -16.59 32.98 4.93
CA LEU A 284 -16.41 31.87 5.87
C LEU A 284 -17.67 30.98 5.94
N ARG A 285 -18.85 31.59 5.92
CA ARG A 285 -20.14 30.87 5.95
C ARG A 285 -20.31 30.02 4.70
N ASP A 286 -19.94 30.58 3.57
CA ASP A 286 -19.97 29.93 2.28
C ASP A 286 -19.03 28.73 2.20
N VAL A 287 -17.79 28.89 2.69
CA VAL A 287 -16.82 27.80 2.83
C VAL A 287 -17.39 26.71 3.74
N ALA A 288 -17.91 27.09 4.92
CA ALA A 288 -18.47 26.14 5.88
C ALA A 288 -19.61 25.32 5.25
N ASN A 289 -20.59 25.99 4.62
CA ASN A 289 -21.74 25.33 4.01
C ASN A 289 -21.34 24.37 2.88
N ARG A 290 -20.45 24.80 1.98
CA ARG A 290 -19.99 23.98 0.83
C ARG A 290 -19.22 22.75 1.29
N LEU A 291 -18.45 22.89 2.37
CA LEU A 291 -17.62 21.81 2.92
C LEU A 291 -18.36 20.97 3.96
N GLY A 292 -19.61 21.31 4.31
CA GLY A 292 -20.43 20.58 5.28
C GLY A 292 -19.99 20.77 6.73
N TYR A 293 -19.44 21.93 7.08
CA TYR A 293 -19.19 22.31 8.47
C TYR A 293 -20.44 22.96 9.08
N GLU A 294 -20.73 22.60 10.33
CA GLU A 294 -21.61 23.38 11.19
C GLU A 294 -20.88 24.63 11.67
N ILE A 295 -21.54 25.79 11.62
CA ILE A 295 -20.98 27.07 12.08
C ILE A 295 -21.78 27.60 13.28
N LYS A 296 -21.08 27.91 14.37
CA LYS A 296 -21.66 28.53 15.58
C LYS A 296 -20.98 29.86 15.86
N TRP A 297 -21.77 30.93 15.89
CA TRP A 297 -21.28 32.26 16.26
C TRP A 297 -21.26 32.45 17.78
N ASN A 298 -20.16 32.99 18.30
CA ASN A 298 -20.04 33.46 19.67
C ASN A 298 -19.88 34.98 19.68
N GLN A 299 -20.90 35.67 20.20
CA GLN A 299 -20.96 37.13 20.23
C GLN A 299 -19.98 37.74 21.23
N THR A 300 -19.74 37.09 22.37
CA THR A 300 -18.85 37.59 23.43
C THR A 300 -17.39 37.56 22.98
N SER A 301 -16.93 36.45 22.37
CA SER A 301 -15.57 36.32 21.86
C SER A 301 -15.39 36.83 20.43
N ARG A 302 -16.47 37.29 19.79
CA ARG A 302 -16.51 37.68 18.37
C ARG A 302 -15.86 36.63 17.46
N SER A 303 -16.21 35.36 17.69
CA SER A 303 -15.60 34.23 16.99
C SER A 303 -16.63 33.27 16.39
N ALA A 304 -16.26 32.66 15.27
CA ALA A 304 -17.03 31.62 14.60
C ALA A 304 -16.33 30.27 14.80
N GLU A 305 -17.04 29.34 15.43
CA GLU A 305 -16.62 27.96 15.60
C GLU A 305 -17.14 27.12 14.42
N LEU A 306 -16.27 26.34 13.78
CA LEU A 306 -16.61 25.43 12.70
C LEU A 306 -16.33 23.99 13.13
N LYS A 307 -17.31 23.10 12.94
CA LYS A 307 -17.21 21.69 13.32
C LYS A 307 -17.69 20.77 12.20
N LYS A 308 -16.93 19.70 11.94
CA LYS A 308 -17.29 18.61 11.02
C LYS A 308 -16.71 17.29 11.54
N GLY A 309 -17.55 16.43 12.11
CA GLY A 309 -17.08 15.21 12.79
C GLY A 309 -16.07 15.53 13.90
N ALA A 310 -14.86 14.97 13.79
CA ALA A 310 -13.75 15.23 14.72
C ALA A 310 -12.97 16.53 14.41
N GLN A 311 -13.19 17.15 13.25
CA GLN A 311 -12.52 18.39 12.88
C GLN A 311 -13.18 19.59 13.56
N TRP A 312 -12.36 20.42 14.18
CA TRP A 312 -12.77 21.63 14.86
C TRP A 312 -11.78 22.76 14.56
N THR A 313 -12.31 23.94 14.26
CA THR A 313 -11.54 25.18 14.13
C THR A 313 -12.35 26.35 14.67
N ASN A 314 -11.67 27.42 15.08
CA ASN A 314 -12.31 28.65 15.53
C ASN A 314 -11.61 29.84 14.88
N VAL A 315 -12.41 30.79 14.41
CA VAL A 315 -11.98 31.99 13.70
C VAL A 315 -12.43 33.21 14.46
N THR A 316 -11.50 34.03 14.95
CA THR A 316 -11.81 35.25 15.71
C THR A 316 -11.67 36.48 14.84
N LEU A 317 -12.71 37.33 14.81
CA LEU A 317 -12.69 38.58 14.05
C LEU A 317 -11.51 39.47 14.48
N GLY A 318 -10.77 39.99 13.49
CA GLY A 318 -9.64 40.89 13.72
C GLY A 318 -8.37 40.24 14.28
N LYS A 319 -8.34 38.91 14.46
CA LYS A 319 -7.17 38.20 14.99
C LYS A 319 -6.61 37.22 13.95
N ASP A 320 -5.37 37.44 13.54
CA ASP A 320 -4.61 36.50 12.67
C ASP A 320 -4.13 35.31 13.51
N SER A 321 -5.06 34.39 13.80
CA SER A 321 -4.82 33.24 14.67
C SER A 321 -5.86 32.16 14.35
N TYR A 322 -5.40 31.08 13.72
CA TYR A 322 -6.26 30.02 13.20
C TYR A 322 -5.91 28.67 13.81
N PHE A 323 -6.94 27.92 14.23
CA PHE A 323 -6.78 26.62 14.89
C PHE A 323 -7.09 25.48 13.93
N PHE A 324 -6.39 24.34 14.07
CA PHE A 324 -6.80 23.09 13.44
C PHE A 324 -6.67 21.95 14.45
N ALA A 325 -7.75 21.20 14.68
CA ALA A 325 -7.75 19.94 15.42
C ALA A 325 -6.93 19.94 16.74
N LYS A 326 -7.23 20.89 17.64
CA LYS A 326 -6.58 21.06 18.97
C LYS A 326 -5.08 21.40 18.95
N MET A 327 -4.50 21.76 17.80
CA MET A 327 -3.11 22.22 17.70
C MET A 327 -2.95 23.70 18.10
N ALA A 328 -1.69 24.12 18.33
CA ALA A 328 -1.35 25.52 18.53
C ALA A 328 -1.79 26.38 17.33
N PRO A 329 -2.29 27.60 17.55
CA PRO A 329 -2.78 28.44 16.48
C PRO A 329 -1.67 28.92 15.54
N VAL A 330 -1.99 28.98 14.25
CA VAL A 330 -1.09 29.39 13.16
C VAL A 330 -1.48 30.79 12.67
N THR A 331 -0.50 31.60 12.28
CA THR A 331 -0.70 32.90 11.61
C THR A 331 -0.66 32.72 10.09
N LEU A 332 -1.55 33.40 9.37
CA LEU A 332 -1.62 33.35 7.90
C LEU A 332 -1.23 34.68 7.25
N GLY A 333 -0.88 35.69 8.05
CA GLY A 333 -0.47 37.03 7.61
C GLY A 333 -1.64 37.97 7.34
N THR A 334 -2.89 37.56 7.59
CA THR A 334 -4.08 38.41 7.42
C THR A 334 -5.19 37.92 8.34
N ALA A 335 -5.78 38.83 9.12
CA ALA A 335 -6.86 38.50 10.04
C ALA A 335 -8.23 38.39 9.33
N PRO A 336 -9.21 37.66 9.91
CA PRO A 336 -10.59 37.66 9.45
C PRO A 336 -11.22 39.04 9.59
N ILE A 337 -12.01 39.45 8.60
CA ILE A 337 -12.69 40.75 8.61
C ILE A 337 -14.19 40.61 8.42
N LEU A 338 -14.95 41.56 8.96
CA LEU A 338 -16.38 41.70 8.73
C LEU A 338 -16.59 42.71 7.59
N LYS A 339 -17.31 42.31 6.54
CA LYS A 339 -17.69 43.17 5.43
C LYS A 339 -19.11 42.82 5.00
N ASN A 340 -20.02 43.80 4.99
CA ASN A 340 -21.43 43.62 4.63
C ASN A 340 -22.08 42.44 5.41
N ASP A 341 -21.94 42.46 6.74
CA ASP A 341 -22.43 41.42 7.66
C ASP A 341 -21.95 39.98 7.37
N THR A 342 -20.90 39.85 6.57
CA THR A 342 -20.27 38.59 6.21
C THR A 342 -18.84 38.55 6.71
N ILE A 343 -18.47 37.45 7.35
CA ILE A 343 -17.11 37.21 7.80
C ILE A 343 -16.32 36.65 6.63
N TYR A 344 -15.22 37.31 6.30
CA TYR A 344 -14.29 36.88 5.29
C TYR A 344 -12.97 36.47 5.92
N VAL A 345 -12.42 35.35 5.46
CA VAL A 345 -11.12 34.82 5.85
C VAL A 345 -10.17 34.79 4.65
N PRO A 346 -8.84 34.83 4.85
CA PRO A 346 -7.89 34.62 3.77
C PRO A 346 -8.15 33.27 3.11
N VAL A 347 -8.01 33.20 1.79
CA VAL A 347 -8.08 31.94 1.05
C VAL A 347 -7.10 30.88 1.60
N LYS A 348 -5.95 31.32 2.12
CA LYS A 348 -4.99 30.45 2.83
C LYS A 348 -5.59 29.69 4.01
N MET A 349 -6.64 30.20 4.66
CA MET A 349 -7.30 29.46 5.73
C MET A 349 -7.96 28.19 5.17
N VAL A 350 -8.51 28.24 3.96
CA VAL A 350 -9.10 27.07 3.30
C VAL A 350 -8.03 26.05 2.92
N THR A 351 -6.93 26.49 2.32
CA THR A 351 -5.85 25.60 1.86
C THR A 351 -4.97 25.08 2.99
N ASP A 352 -4.63 25.91 3.97
CA ASP A 352 -3.56 25.60 4.94
C ASP A 352 -4.14 25.10 6.27
N ILE A 353 -5.33 25.59 6.64
CA ILE A 353 -6.02 25.18 7.89
C ILE A 353 -7.01 24.05 7.59
N LEU A 354 -7.94 24.24 6.64
CA LEU A 354 -8.91 23.20 6.29
C LEU A 354 -8.33 22.12 5.37
N ARG A 355 -7.12 22.33 4.82
CA ARG A 355 -6.42 21.43 3.89
C ARG A 355 -7.18 21.16 2.58
N VAL A 356 -8.06 22.08 2.18
CA VAL A 356 -8.95 21.92 1.02
C VAL A 356 -8.31 22.47 -0.25
N GLU A 357 -8.36 21.67 -1.33
CA GLU A 357 -7.94 22.12 -2.67
C GLU A 357 -8.92 23.12 -3.27
N ILE A 358 -8.36 24.10 -4.00
CA ILE A 358 -9.11 25.15 -4.65
C ILE A 358 -9.07 24.96 -6.16
N LYS A 359 -10.23 25.01 -6.80
CA LYS A 359 -10.32 25.17 -8.25
C LYS A 359 -10.46 26.67 -8.55
N ASN A 360 -9.46 27.23 -9.23
CA ASN A 360 -9.61 28.54 -9.86
C ASN A 360 -10.36 28.31 -11.17
N GLY A 361 -11.51 28.98 -11.34
CA GLY A 361 -12.32 28.92 -12.55
C GLY A 361 -11.58 29.35 -13.80
#